data_AF-A0A7V4G949-F1
#
_entry.id   AF-A0A7V4G949-F1
#
_cell.length_a   1.000
_cell.length_b   1.000
_cell.length_c   1.000
_cell.angle_alpha   90.00
_cell.angle_beta   90.00
_cell.angle_gamma   90.00
#
_symmetry.space_group_name_H-M   'P 1'
#
loop_
_entity.id
_entity.type
_entity.pdbx_description
1 polymer ?
#
loop_
_entity_poly.entity_id
_entity_poly.type
_entity_poly.pdbx_seq_one_letter_code
_entity_poly.pdbx_strand_id
1 'polypeptide(L)'
;MSRTTPSFTQKSYSLVRVCRVWRVGRFTVYEQRLLKTKPTGAAVRPGPVGPCRDQDLVQHLQAILAASPSHGVGYPKVWVPLRDAGLRTLKRRVLRLMREYQLLPPHRRGGSLGPLAPWRQFHPGRGNETWGTDTTAALITEEGQAAVFVP
;
A
#
# COMPACT_ATOMS: atom_id res chain seq x y z
N MET A 1 26.50 18.38 29.51
CA MET A 1 26.93 17.05 30.00
C MET A 1 25.79 16.05 29.79
N SER A 2 26.03 14.87 29.20
CA SER A 2 25.04 13.78 29.16
C SER A 2 24.81 13.31 30.60
N ARG A 3 23.60 13.52 31.14
CA ARG A 3 23.23 13.17 32.51
C ARG A 3 22.86 11.69 32.70
N THR A 4 22.93 10.89 31.63
CA THR A 4 22.59 9.47 31.67
C THR A 4 23.77 8.67 32.22
N THR A 5 23.60 8.13 33.42
CA THR A 5 24.52 7.18 34.04
C THR A 5 24.18 5.78 33.55
N PRO A 6 25.13 5.06 32.93
CA PRO A 6 24.92 3.67 32.56
C PRO A 6 24.86 2.79 33.81
N SER A 7 23.94 1.82 33.82
CA SER A 7 23.61 1.00 34.98
C SER A 7 24.79 0.18 35.53
N PHE A 8 25.78 -0.12 34.69
CA PHE A 8 26.92 -0.97 35.04
C PHE A 8 28.06 -0.26 35.79
N THR A 9 28.31 1.03 35.50
CA THR A 9 29.43 1.76 36.09
C THR A 9 29.01 2.95 36.96
N GLN A 10 27.72 3.33 36.94
CA GLN A 10 27.15 4.49 37.66
C GLN A 10 27.91 5.82 37.50
N LYS A 11 28.86 5.91 36.56
CA LYS A 11 29.68 7.09 36.28
C LYS A 11 29.18 7.76 35.02
N SER A 12 29.01 9.08 35.07
CA SER A 12 28.67 9.86 33.88
C SER A 12 29.90 9.98 32.98
N TYR A 13 29.74 9.61 31.70
CA TYR A 13 30.79 9.76 30.70
C TYR A 13 30.67 11.10 29.97
N SER A 14 31.81 11.71 29.67
CA SER A 14 31.83 12.91 28.84
C SER A 14 31.33 12.59 27.43
N LEU A 15 30.60 13.53 26.83
CA LEU A 15 30.05 13.37 25.48
C LEU A 15 31.15 13.11 24.44
N VAL A 16 32.34 13.68 24.66
CA VAL A 16 33.53 13.43 23.84
C VAL A 16 33.95 11.97 23.87
N ARG A 17 34.00 11.36 25.06
CA ARG A 17 34.37 9.95 25.21
C ARG A 17 33.35 9.03 24.55
N VAL A 18 32.06 9.31 24.74
CA VAL A 18 30.96 8.56 24.11
C VAL A 18 31.05 8.65 22.58
N CYS A 19 31.18 9.86 22.02
CA CYS A 19 31.33 10.07 20.58
C CYS A 19 32.56 9.34 20.01
N ARG A 20 33.69 9.35 20.73
CA ARG A 20 34.92 8.66 20.30
C ARG A 20 34.76 7.14 20.27
N VAL A 21 34.15 6.55 21.30
CA VAL A 21 33.91 5.09 21.37
C VAL A 21 32.90 4.66 20.32
N TRP A 22 31.84 5.46 20.11
CA TRP A 22 30.77 5.15 19.14
C TRP A 22 31.13 5.55 17.70
N ARG A 23 32.28 6.21 17.47
CA ARG A 23 32.72 6.73 16.16
C ARG A 23 31.69 7.66 15.51
N VAL A 24 31.00 8.48 16.31
CA VAL A 24 30.04 9.48 15.82
C VAL A 24 30.61 10.88 16.02
N GLY A 25 30.46 11.76 15.02
CA GLY A 25 30.85 13.16 15.12
C GLY A 25 30.04 13.91 16.19
N ARG A 26 30.69 14.78 16.96
CA ARG A 26 30.00 15.61 17.98
C ARG A 26 28.89 16.45 17.38
N PHE A 27 29.10 16.97 16.17
CA PHE A 27 28.11 17.74 15.42
C PHE A 27 26.79 16.98 15.23
N THR A 28 26.87 15.72 14.78
CA THR A 28 25.70 14.85 14.59
C THR A 28 24.88 14.67 15.88
N VAL A 29 25.56 14.54 17.03
CA VAL A 29 24.88 14.41 18.33
C VAL A 29 24.17 15.71 18.73
N TYR A 30 24.74 16.87 18.45
CA TYR A 30 24.09 18.16 18.70
C TYR A 30 22.91 18.40 17.76
N GLU A 31 23.07 18.13 16.45
CA GLU A 31 22.00 18.17 15.44
C GLU A 31 20.81 17.30 15.85
N GLN A 32 21.04 16.04 16.23
CA GLN A 32 19.97 15.15 16.67
C GLN A 32 19.24 15.65 17.92
N ARG A 33 19.94 16.30 18.86
CA ARG A 33 19.31 16.91 20.04
C ARG A 33 18.47 18.13 19.67
N LEU A 34 18.94 18.93 18.72
CA LEU A 34 18.20 20.07 18.16
C LEU A 34 16.93 19.59 17.44
N LEU A 35 17.03 18.54 16.62
CA LEU A 35 15.89 17.94 15.92
C LEU A 35 14.85 17.35 16.89
N LYS A 36 15.29 16.76 18.02
CA LYS A 36 14.38 16.24 19.07
C LYS A 36 13.66 17.32 19.87
N THR A 37 14.24 18.51 19.97
CA THR A 37 13.63 19.66 20.68
C THR A 37 12.78 20.53 19.76
N LYS A 38 12.95 20.39 18.44
CA LYS A 38 12.10 21.04 17.46
C LYS A 38 10.71 20.39 17.46
N PRO A 39 9.62 21.18 17.46
CA PRO A 39 8.27 20.62 17.35
C PRO A 39 8.16 19.77 16.08
N THR A 40 7.56 18.58 16.21
CA THR A 40 7.25 17.66 15.12
C THR A 40 6.30 18.35 14.14
N GLY A 41 6.87 19.03 13.15
CA GLY A 41 6.11 19.85 12.21
C GLY A 41 6.95 20.87 11.45
N ALA A 42 8.28 20.78 11.51
CA ALA A 42 9.14 21.63 10.70
C ALA A 42 8.75 21.47 9.23
N ALA A 43 8.23 22.54 8.64
CA ALA A 43 7.79 22.61 7.26
C ALA A 43 8.89 22.03 6.36
N VAL A 44 8.63 20.83 5.83
CA VAL A 44 9.40 20.28 4.73
C VAL A 44 9.28 21.28 3.61
N ARG A 45 10.41 21.69 3.00
CA ARG A 45 10.39 22.55 1.81
C ARG A 45 9.33 21.98 0.87
N PRO A 46 8.31 22.78 0.48
CA PRO A 46 7.27 22.26 -0.39
C PRO A 46 7.97 21.70 -1.63
N GLY A 47 7.69 20.43 -1.90
CA GLY A 47 8.18 19.80 -3.12
C GLY A 47 7.66 20.56 -4.35
N PRO A 48 8.25 20.31 -5.54
CA PRO A 48 7.77 20.92 -6.77
C PRO A 48 6.25 20.78 -6.89
N VAL A 49 5.59 21.90 -7.21
CA VAL A 49 4.12 21.96 -7.34
C VAL A 49 3.74 21.02 -8.47
N GLY A 50 3.04 19.93 -8.11
CA GLY A 50 2.54 18.99 -9.10
C GLY A 50 1.40 19.61 -9.94
N PRO A 51 0.81 18.85 -10.87
CA PRO A 51 -0.12 19.38 -11.87
C PRO A 51 -1.41 20.00 -11.30
N CYS A 52 -1.79 19.68 -10.07
CA CYS A 52 -2.99 20.19 -9.40
C CYS A 52 -2.83 20.11 -7.87
N ARG A 53 -3.72 20.80 -7.12
CA ARG A 53 -3.78 20.67 -5.65
C ARG A 53 -4.32 19.30 -5.27
N ASP A 54 -4.07 18.88 -4.02
CA ASP A 54 -4.52 17.56 -3.55
C ASP A 54 -6.05 17.42 -3.58
N GLN A 55 -6.81 18.50 -3.29
CA GLN A 55 -8.27 18.50 -3.34
C GLN A 55 -8.81 18.28 -4.77
N ASP A 56 -8.30 19.03 -5.75
CA ASP A 56 -8.69 18.88 -7.16
C ASP A 56 -8.41 17.45 -7.64
N LEU A 57 -7.24 16.91 -7.25
CA LEU A 57 -6.86 15.55 -7.59
C LEU A 57 -7.84 14.52 -7.01
N VAL A 58 -8.28 14.69 -5.76
CA VAL A 58 -9.26 13.81 -5.12
C VAL A 58 -10.61 13.85 -5.85
N GLN A 59 -11.05 15.02 -6.29
CA GLN A 59 -12.29 15.15 -7.05
C GLN A 59 -12.21 14.38 -8.38
N HIS A 60 -11.09 14.46 -9.10
CA HIS A 60 -10.86 13.66 -10.30
C HIS A 60 -10.86 12.15 -10.00
N LEU A 61 -10.24 11.73 -8.89
CA LEU A 61 -10.23 10.33 -8.46
C LEU A 61 -11.65 9.82 -8.20
N GLN A 62 -12.48 10.59 -7.49
CA GLN A 62 -13.86 10.23 -7.20
C GLN A 62 -14.71 10.16 -8.48
N ALA A 63 -14.53 11.10 -9.41
CA ALA A 63 -15.24 11.09 -10.69
C ALA A 63 -14.89 9.84 -11.53
N ILE A 64 -13.61 9.48 -11.61
CA ILE A 64 -13.15 8.28 -12.32
C ILE A 64 -13.74 7.02 -11.69
N LEU A 65 -13.75 6.95 -10.36
CA LEU A 65 -14.31 5.80 -9.65
C LEU A 65 -15.83 5.71 -9.80
N ALA A 66 -16.55 6.83 -9.80
CA ALA A 66 -17.99 6.88 -10.04
C ALA A 66 -18.36 6.45 -11.47
N ALA A 67 -17.53 6.82 -12.46
CA ALA A 67 -17.72 6.41 -13.85
C ALA A 67 -17.35 4.93 -14.12
N SER A 68 -16.59 4.29 -13.24
CA SER A 68 -16.16 2.90 -13.44
C SER A 68 -17.10 1.93 -12.71
N PRO A 69 -17.79 1.01 -13.41
CA PRO A 69 -18.78 0.08 -12.81
C PRO A 69 -18.21 -0.92 -11.78
N SER A 70 -16.92 -0.85 -11.49
CA SER A 70 -16.15 -2.00 -11.05
C SER A 70 -15.44 -1.74 -9.73
N HIS A 71 -16.21 -1.96 -8.67
CA HIS A 71 -15.81 -1.95 -7.28
C HIS A 71 -14.81 -3.09 -7.01
N GLY A 72 -13.53 -2.78 -6.76
CA GLY A 72 -12.57 -3.81 -6.33
C GLY A 72 -11.18 -3.76 -6.97
N VAL A 73 -10.99 -2.97 -8.03
CA VAL A 73 -9.67 -2.81 -8.65
C VAL A 73 -9.17 -1.43 -8.26
N GLY A 74 -8.18 -1.37 -7.37
CA GLY A 74 -7.67 -0.12 -6.79
C GLY A 74 -6.95 0.78 -7.80
N TYR A 75 -5.75 1.24 -7.44
CA TYR A 75 -4.94 2.14 -8.28
C TYR A 75 -4.88 1.84 -9.79
N PRO A 76 -4.81 0.59 -10.28
CA PRO A 76 -4.74 0.31 -11.71
C PRO A 76 -5.89 0.88 -12.54
N LYS A 77 -7.12 0.96 -12.00
CA LYS A 77 -8.26 1.53 -12.73
C LYS A 77 -8.27 3.04 -12.78
N VAL A 78 -7.60 3.66 -11.83
CA VAL A 78 -7.45 5.11 -11.78
C VAL A 78 -6.33 5.57 -12.69
N TRP A 79 -5.24 4.81 -12.79
CA TRP A 79 -4.01 5.26 -13.45
C TRP A 79 -4.18 5.62 -14.93
N VAL A 80 -4.94 4.82 -15.68
CA VAL A 80 -5.15 5.05 -17.12
C VAL A 80 -6.04 6.28 -17.34
N PRO A 81 -7.27 6.37 -16.79
CA PRO A 81 -8.13 7.55 -16.97
C PRO A 81 -7.49 8.85 -16.47
N LEU A 82 -6.68 8.78 -15.40
CA LEU A 82 -5.98 9.94 -14.87
C LEU A 82 -4.92 10.48 -15.86
N ARG A 83 -4.27 9.60 -16.60
CA ARG A 83 -3.31 10.00 -17.65
C ARG A 83 -4.00 10.48 -18.91
N ASP A 84 -5.13 9.88 -19.27
CA ASP A 84 -5.94 10.33 -20.40
C ASP A 84 -6.51 11.72 -20.15
N ALA A 85 -6.86 12.04 -18.89
CA ALA A 85 -7.23 13.39 -18.45
C ALA A 85 -6.04 14.38 -18.35
N GLY A 86 -4.82 13.97 -18.75
CA GLY A 86 -3.63 14.83 -18.75
C GLY A 86 -2.96 15.04 -17.38
N LEU A 87 -3.46 14.41 -16.31
CA LEU A 87 -2.96 14.60 -14.94
C LEU A 87 -1.79 13.66 -14.63
N ARG A 88 -0.59 14.02 -15.08
CA ARG A 88 0.64 13.24 -14.84
C ARG A 88 1.19 13.44 -13.42
N THR A 89 0.64 12.70 -12.47
CA THR A 89 1.08 12.70 -11.05
C THR A 89 1.93 11.48 -10.70
N LEU A 90 2.70 11.58 -9.61
CA LEU A 90 3.46 10.45 -9.08
C LEU A 90 2.53 9.41 -8.47
N LYS A 91 2.76 8.13 -8.77
CA LYS A 91 2.04 6.97 -8.17
C LYS A 91 1.90 7.07 -6.66
N ARG A 92 2.99 7.48 -5.97
CA ARG A 92 3.01 7.62 -4.49
C ARG A 92 2.00 8.66 -4.01
N ARG A 93 1.83 9.78 -4.74
CA ARG A 93 0.88 10.84 -4.41
C ARG A 93 -0.56 10.36 -4.54
N VAL A 94 -0.87 9.69 -5.64
CA VAL A 94 -2.20 9.10 -5.88
C VAL A 94 -2.54 8.06 -4.81
N LEU A 95 -1.62 7.13 -4.53
CA LEU A 95 -1.84 6.10 -3.51
C LEU A 95 -1.99 6.68 -2.11
N ARG A 96 -1.26 7.76 -1.79
CA ARG A 96 -1.43 8.47 -0.52
C ARG A 96 -2.85 9.04 -0.39
N LEU A 97 -3.32 9.78 -1.40
CA LEU A 97 -4.66 10.36 -1.40
C LEU A 97 -5.77 9.29 -1.39
N MET A 98 -5.63 8.22 -2.17
CA MET A 98 -6.59 7.12 -2.13
C MET A 98 -6.65 6.43 -0.76
N ARG A 99 -5.56 6.42 0.02
CA ARG A 99 -5.55 5.92 1.40
C ARG A 99 -6.21 6.91 2.36
N GLU A 100 -5.83 8.18 2.29
CA GLU A 100 -6.36 9.25 3.15
C GLU A 100 -7.87 9.40 2.99
N TYR A 101 -8.38 9.31 1.76
CA TYR A 101 -9.81 9.42 1.44
C TYR A 101 -10.53 8.07 1.35
N GLN A 102 -9.91 6.97 1.80
CA GLN A 102 -10.52 5.63 1.84
C GLN A 102 -11.09 5.15 0.49
N LEU A 103 -10.50 5.59 -0.62
CA LEU A 103 -10.89 5.25 -2.00
C LEU A 103 -10.31 3.91 -2.47
N LEU A 104 -9.43 3.28 -1.67
CA LEU A 104 -8.94 1.95 -1.98
C LEU A 104 -10.03 0.92 -1.69
N PRO A 105 -10.22 -0.08 -2.57
CA PRO A 105 -11.14 -1.17 -2.27
C PRO A 105 -10.73 -1.85 -0.97
N PRO A 106 -11.69 -2.31 -0.16
CA PRO A 106 -11.39 -3.04 1.06
C PRO A 106 -10.46 -4.20 0.71
N HIS A 107 -9.26 -4.19 1.29
CA HIS A 107 -8.31 -5.25 1.07
C HIS A 107 -8.97 -6.53 1.56
N ARG A 108 -9.29 -7.47 0.67
CA ARG A 108 -9.81 -8.77 1.08
C ARG A 108 -8.80 -9.33 2.08
N ARG A 109 -9.19 -9.47 3.36
CA ARG A 109 -8.53 -10.47 4.21
C ARG A 109 -8.79 -11.76 3.46
N GLY A 110 -7.74 -12.39 2.94
CA GLY A 110 -7.90 -13.60 2.16
C GLY A 110 -8.86 -14.52 2.90
N GLY A 111 -10.01 -14.82 2.29
CA GLY A 111 -10.73 -16.01 2.72
C GLY A 111 -9.71 -17.13 2.67
N SER A 112 -9.64 -17.95 3.71
CA SER A 112 -8.79 -19.13 3.67
C SER A 112 -9.04 -19.80 2.33
N LEU A 113 -8.02 -19.85 1.46
CA LEU A 113 -8.09 -20.81 0.38
C LEU A 113 -8.38 -22.12 1.11
N GLY A 114 -9.52 -22.74 0.76
CA GLY A 114 -9.84 -24.07 1.28
C GLY A 114 -8.59 -24.95 1.15
N PRO A 115 -8.43 -25.95 2.03
CA PRO A 115 -7.21 -26.74 2.10
C PRO A 115 -6.75 -27.10 0.69
N LEU A 116 -5.51 -26.72 0.37
CA LEU A 116 -4.88 -27.07 -0.90
C LEU A 116 -4.94 -28.60 -0.98
N ALA A 117 -5.88 -29.12 -1.77
CA ALA A 117 -6.03 -30.55 -1.90
C ALA A 117 -4.67 -31.08 -2.39
N PRO A 118 -4.02 -32.01 -1.68
CA PRO A 118 -2.84 -32.67 -2.20
C PRO A 118 -3.23 -33.24 -3.56
N TRP A 119 -2.42 -32.98 -4.57
CA TRP A 119 -2.60 -33.49 -5.92
C TRP A 119 -2.83 -35.00 -5.86
N ARG A 120 -4.10 -35.42 -5.88
CA ARG A 120 -4.46 -36.83 -6.02
C ARG A 120 -4.36 -37.12 -7.50
N GLN A 121 -3.39 -37.96 -7.87
CA GLN A 121 -3.35 -38.52 -9.22
C GLN A 121 -4.66 -39.25 -9.46
N PHE A 122 -5.45 -38.69 -10.38
CA PHE A 122 -6.73 -39.21 -10.76
C PHE A 122 -6.51 -40.33 -11.80
N HIS A 123 -6.87 -41.57 -11.45
CA HIS A 123 -6.86 -42.70 -12.38
C HIS A 123 -8.30 -43.03 -12.78
N PRO A 124 -8.71 -42.80 -14.04
CA PRO A 124 -10.04 -43.20 -14.49
C PRO A 124 -10.13 -44.74 -14.54
N GLY A 125 -11.21 -45.30 -13.97
CA GLY A 125 -11.43 -46.75 -13.91
C GLY A 125 -11.91 -47.36 -15.23
N ARG A 126 -12.55 -46.57 -16.11
CA ARG A 126 -12.96 -46.96 -17.46
C ARG A 126 -12.84 -45.77 -18.42
N GLY A 127 -12.61 -46.07 -19.70
CA GLY A 127 -12.81 -45.09 -20.76
C GLY A 127 -14.25 -44.59 -20.72
N ASN A 128 -14.45 -43.33 -21.11
CA ASN A 128 -15.77 -42.73 -21.38
C ASN A 128 -16.74 -42.54 -20.20
N GLU A 129 -16.24 -42.46 -18.96
CA GLU A 129 -16.95 -41.75 -17.87
C GLU A 129 -16.72 -40.23 -18.03
N THR A 130 -17.78 -39.43 -18.06
CA THR A 130 -17.71 -37.97 -18.11
C THR A 130 -17.35 -37.41 -16.74
N TRP A 131 -16.14 -36.90 -16.59
CA TRP A 131 -15.63 -36.33 -15.34
C TRP A 131 -15.71 -34.82 -15.37
N GLY A 132 -16.78 -34.27 -14.78
CA GLY A 132 -16.90 -32.85 -14.46
C GLY A 132 -17.15 -31.96 -15.67
N THR A 133 -18.32 -31.33 -15.72
CA THR A 133 -18.54 -30.21 -16.64
C THR A 133 -17.80 -28.99 -16.10
N ASP A 134 -16.88 -28.42 -16.87
CA ASP A 134 -16.21 -27.16 -16.52
C ASP A 134 -17.27 -26.05 -16.46
N THR A 135 -17.79 -25.80 -15.26
CA THR A 135 -18.77 -24.75 -15.04
C THR A 135 -18.05 -23.43 -15.09
N THR A 136 -18.18 -22.71 -16.21
CA THR A 136 -17.61 -21.37 -16.32
C THR A 136 -18.68 -20.39 -15.88
N ALA A 137 -18.44 -19.72 -14.75
CA ALA A 137 -19.34 -18.67 -14.30
C ALA A 137 -19.03 -17.36 -15.04
N ALA A 138 -19.99 -16.88 -15.81
CA ALA A 138 -19.93 -15.57 -16.46
C ALA A 138 -20.68 -14.54 -15.61
N LEU A 139 -20.09 -13.36 -15.43
CA LEU A 139 -20.77 -12.23 -14.79
C LEU A 139 -21.56 -11.49 -15.86
N ILE A 140 -22.89 -11.52 -15.76
CA ILE A 140 -23.80 -10.78 -16.64
C ILE A 140 -24.14 -9.45 -15.95
N THR A 141 -24.06 -8.36 -16.71
CA THR A 141 -24.05 -6.98 -16.20
C THR A 141 -25.32 -6.57 -15.45
N GLU A 142 -26.46 -7.26 -15.65
CA GLU A 142 -27.74 -6.87 -15.03
C GLU A 142 -28.33 -7.91 -14.05
N GLU A 143 -27.95 -9.19 -14.13
CA GLU A 143 -28.66 -10.28 -13.42
C GLU A 143 -27.78 -11.09 -12.46
N GLY A 144 -26.49 -10.74 -12.36
CA GLY A 144 -25.54 -11.41 -11.46
C GLY A 144 -24.75 -12.53 -12.14
N GLN A 145 -24.31 -13.51 -11.34
CA GLN A 145 -23.42 -14.58 -11.79
C GLN A 145 -24.24 -15.74 -12.39
N ALA A 146 -24.09 -15.99 -13.69
CA ALA A 146 -24.72 -17.10 -14.38
C ALA A 146 -23.69 -18.22 -14.62
N ALA A 147 -24.05 -19.44 -14.27
CA ALA A 147 -23.26 -20.63 -14.58
C ALA A 147 -23.58 -21.08 -16.01
N VAL A 148 -22.60 -20.99 -16.91
CA VAL A 148 -22.74 -21.45 -18.30
C VAL A 148 -22.08 -22.82 -18.42
N PHE A 149 -22.83 -23.78 -18.95
CA PHE A 149 -22.35 -25.10 -19.30
C PHE A 149 -22.17 -25.16 -20.82
N VAL A 150 -20.94 -25.41 -21.27
CA VAL A 150 -20.66 -25.73 -22.67
C VAL A 150 -20.43 -27.24 -22.74
N PRO A 151 -21.24 -28.00 -23.51
CA PRO A 151 -21.06 -29.43 -23.70
C PRO A 151 -19.84 -29.76 -24.58
#